data_AF-A0A7S4V4K3-F1
#
_entry.id   AF-A0A7S4V4K3-F1
#
_cell.length_a   1.000
_cell.length_b   1.000
_cell.length_c   1.000
_cell.angle_alpha   90.00
_cell.angle_beta   90.00
_cell.angle_gamma   90.00
#
_symmetry.space_group_name_H-M   'P 1'
#
loop_
_entity.id
_entity.type
_entity.pdbx_description
1 polymer ?
#
loop_
_entity_poly.entity_id
_entity_poly.type
_entity_poly.pdbx_seq_one_letter_code
_entity_poly.pdbx_strand_id
1 'polypeptide(L)'
;SSPFAHFQALLRSCVLSIPASPMMQPVPETMTADGKAVGARTPPHWLSLLCCPACAISGYETGDPTAGCCSGSALLALVLQLFTLIGGGLYALLCWRPEPGEIRGSGTQRTVQDKCMAGCFAGGVQTVAFWESGDMTCTPDGQCTWCEGDAMMACVMHFAPLVVSAPPLDCCYVMCCWQPEKLNFKRSTRNHGGGQPLVGAPVQVADEFVALRRVLRASSGQLDNKCEEGVVQARVVGTVGTNGE
;
A
#
# COMPACT_ATOMS: atom_id res chain seq x y z
N SER A 1 8.45 1.07 38.35
CA SER A 1 8.09 0.47 37.05
C SER A 1 8.67 1.35 35.94
N SER A 2 9.21 0.79 34.85
CA SER A 2 9.76 1.65 33.79
C SER A 2 8.61 2.27 32.97
N PRO A 3 8.76 3.53 32.53
CA PRO A 3 7.78 4.19 31.65
C PRO A 3 7.59 3.43 30.33
N PHE A 4 8.64 2.73 29.86
CA PHE A 4 8.59 1.86 28.70
C PHE A 4 7.66 0.65 28.89
N ALA A 5 7.66 0.03 30.08
CA ALA A 5 6.75 -1.06 30.39
C ALA A 5 5.27 -0.60 30.48
N HIS A 6 5.03 0.63 30.95
CA HIS A 6 3.69 1.22 30.97
C HIS A 6 3.19 1.54 29.56
N PHE A 7 4.07 2.06 28.70
CA PHE A 7 3.74 2.32 27.30
C PHE A 7 3.43 1.03 26.54
N GLN A 8 4.23 -0.02 26.70
CA GLN A 8 3.93 -1.33 26.12
C GLN A 8 2.62 -1.93 26.64
N ALA A 9 2.31 -1.75 27.93
CA ALA A 9 1.05 -2.19 28.51
C ALA A 9 -0.15 -1.41 27.96
N LEU A 10 -0.03 -0.09 27.80
CA LEU A 10 -1.07 0.77 27.18
C LEU A 10 -1.33 0.39 25.72
N LEU A 11 -0.27 0.18 24.93
CA LEU A 11 -0.39 -0.30 23.56
C LEU A 11 -1.11 -1.65 23.51
N ARG A 12 -0.74 -2.59 24.38
CA ARG A 12 -1.39 -3.91 24.44
C ARG A 12 -2.85 -3.80 24.87
N SER A 13 -3.19 -2.99 25.86
CA SER A 13 -4.57 -2.82 26.32
C SER A 13 -5.49 -2.19 25.28
N CYS A 14 -5.01 -1.22 24.48
CA CYS A 14 -5.79 -0.65 23.38
C CYS A 14 -5.99 -1.65 22.23
N VAL A 15 -5.01 -2.53 21.96
CA VAL A 15 -5.05 -3.49 20.85
C VAL A 15 -5.90 -4.73 21.18
N LEU A 16 -5.92 -5.17 22.45
CA LEU A 16 -6.54 -6.46 22.85
C LEU A 16 -8.07 -6.48 22.86
N SER A 17 -8.75 -5.34 22.66
CA SER A 17 -10.23 -5.29 22.66
C SER A 17 -10.85 -5.21 21.26
N ILE A 18 -10.03 -5.27 20.20
CA ILE A 18 -10.51 -5.14 18.82
C ILE A 18 -10.75 -6.55 18.27
N PRO A 19 -11.96 -6.88 17.77
CA PRO A 19 -12.21 -8.17 17.14
C PRO A 19 -11.21 -8.38 16.00
N ALA A 20 -10.72 -9.61 15.86
CA ALA A 20 -9.78 -9.96 14.81
C ALA A 20 -10.33 -9.49 13.45
N SER A 21 -9.66 -8.49 12.86
CA SER A 21 -10.04 -7.99 11.55
C SER A 21 -9.89 -9.12 10.52
N PRO A 22 -10.81 -9.24 9.54
CA PRO A 22 -10.66 -10.22 8.48
C PRO A 22 -9.30 -10.00 7.81
N MET A 23 -8.48 -11.06 7.76
CA MET A 23 -7.17 -10.99 7.14
C MET A 23 -7.33 -10.51 5.70
N MET A 24 -6.58 -9.47 5.35
CA MET A 24 -6.53 -8.95 3.99
C MET A 24 -6.04 -10.05 3.05
N GLN A 25 -6.82 -10.31 1.98
CA GLN A 25 -6.41 -11.31 1.00
C GLN A 25 -5.15 -10.87 0.27
N PRO A 26 -4.18 -11.76 0.04
CA PRO A 26 -3.02 -11.43 -0.79
C PRO A 26 -3.48 -11.05 -2.20
N VAL A 27 -2.85 -10.02 -2.75
CA VAL A 27 -3.07 -9.63 -4.15
C VAL A 27 -2.22 -10.56 -5.00
N PRO A 28 -2.74 -11.23 -6.04
CA PRO A 28 -1.92 -12.11 -6.88
C PRO A 28 -0.67 -11.39 -7.40
N GLU A 29 0.44 -12.12 -7.50
CA GLU A 29 1.62 -11.60 -8.20
C GLU A 29 1.29 -11.45 -9.68
N THR A 30 1.83 -10.41 -10.30
CA THR A 30 1.58 -10.08 -11.70
C THR A 30 2.89 -9.87 -12.45
N MET A 31 2.85 -10.14 -13.75
CA MET A 31 3.97 -9.92 -14.68
C MET A 31 3.64 -8.79 -15.66
N THR A 32 4.66 -8.07 -16.12
CA THR A 32 4.54 -7.28 -17.36
C THR A 32 4.52 -8.20 -18.59
N ALA A 33 4.12 -7.63 -19.74
CA ALA A 33 4.17 -8.32 -21.04
C ALA A 33 5.57 -8.86 -21.38
N ASP A 34 6.63 -8.19 -20.89
CA ASP A 34 8.03 -8.61 -21.06
C ASP A 34 8.46 -9.76 -20.11
N GLY A 35 7.53 -10.34 -19.35
CA GLY A 35 7.81 -11.43 -18.40
C GLY A 35 8.55 -10.99 -17.12
N LYS A 36 8.58 -9.69 -16.82
CA LYS A 36 9.20 -9.16 -15.58
C LYS A 36 8.16 -9.09 -14.46
N ALA A 37 8.56 -9.45 -13.25
CA ALA A 37 7.75 -9.24 -12.06
C ALA A 37 7.46 -7.74 -11.84
N VAL A 38 6.28 -7.42 -11.30
CA VAL A 38 6.01 -6.08 -10.78
C VAL A 38 6.01 -6.09 -9.25
N GLY A 39 6.82 -5.20 -8.67
CA GLY A 39 7.00 -5.08 -7.23
C GLY A 39 5.90 -4.25 -6.57
N ALA A 40 5.83 -4.30 -5.25
CA ALA A 40 4.87 -3.53 -4.48
C ALA A 40 5.51 -2.63 -3.41
N ARG A 41 6.80 -2.78 -3.11
CA ARG A 41 7.52 -1.93 -2.15
C ARG A 41 8.14 -0.73 -2.84
N THR A 42 7.72 0.47 -2.44
CA THR A 42 8.27 1.72 -2.95
C THR A 42 9.07 2.38 -1.84
N PRO A 43 10.32 2.83 -2.08
CA PRO A 43 11.03 3.66 -1.13
C PRO A 43 10.15 4.85 -0.70
N PRO A 44 9.99 5.11 0.60
CA PRO A 44 9.11 6.15 1.05
C PRO A 44 9.63 7.53 0.66
N HIS A 45 8.74 8.35 0.14
CA HIS A 45 8.87 9.76 -0.13
C HIS A 45 9.18 10.51 1.15
N TRP A 46 9.94 11.59 1.02
CA TRP A 46 10.41 12.40 2.13
C TRP A 46 9.25 12.92 3.01
N LEU A 47 8.08 13.19 2.41
CA LEU A 47 6.91 13.66 3.16
C LEU A 47 6.34 12.56 4.07
N SER A 48 6.30 11.31 3.59
CA SER A 48 5.90 10.15 4.40
C SER A 48 6.90 9.90 5.53
N LEU A 49 8.21 10.04 5.24
CA LEU A 49 9.26 9.93 6.25
C LEU A 49 9.15 11.04 7.31
N LEU A 50 8.78 12.26 6.94
CA LEU A 50 8.63 13.37 7.88
C LEU A 50 7.38 13.23 8.76
N CYS A 51 6.24 12.91 8.16
CA CYS A 51 4.94 12.91 8.84
C CYS A 51 4.67 11.61 9.62
N CYS A 52 5.09 10.47 9.08
CA CYS A 52 4.79 9.14 9.62
C CYS A 52 6.03 8.23 9.56
N PRO A 53 7.19 8.65 10.13
CA PRO A 53 8.48 8.00 9.91
C PRO A 53 8.48 6.50 10.21
N ALA A 54 7.96 6.11 11.38
CA ALA A 54 7.94 4.72 11.81
C ALA A 54 7.09 3.84 10.88
N CYS A 55 5.90 4.32 10.52
CA CYS A 55 4.97 3.61 9.66
C CYS A 55 5.51 3.49 8.22
N ALA A 56 6.15 4.55 7.71
CA ALA A 56 6.76 4.56 6.38
C ALA A 56 7.91 3.54 6.29
N ILE A 57 8.81 3.54 7.28
CA ILE A 57 9.92 2.58 7.35
C ILE A 57 9.38 1.16 7.51
N SER A 58 8.43 0.93 8.43
CA SER A 58 7.78 -0.37 8.64
C SER A 58 7.11 -0.88 7.37
N GLY A 59 6.33 -0.02 6.70
CA GLY A 59 5.62 -0.36 5.48
C GLY A 59 6.56 -0.72 4.32
N TYR A 60 7.75 -0.13 4.29
CA TYR A 60 8.79 -0.49 3.33
C TYR A 60 9.49 -1.81 3.70
N GLU A 61 9.97 -1.96 4.94
CA GLU A 61 10.76 -3.11 5.40
C GLU A 61 9.92 -4.37 5.59
N THR A 62 8.91 -4.34 6.46
CA THR A 62 8.10 -5.54 6.81
C THR A 62 6.89 -5.69 5.93
N GLY A 63 6.51 -4.57 5.36
CA GLY A 63 5.52 -4.58 4.36
C GLY A 63 4.08 -4.31 4.79
N ASP A 64 3.99 -3.82 6.00
CA ASP A 64 2.81 -3.47 6.72
C ASP A 64 3.20 -2.26 7.58
N PRO A 65 2.39 -1.20 7.63
CA PRO A 65 2.77 0.03 8.30
C PRO A 65 2.87 -0.14 9.83
N THR A 66 2.41 -1.27 10.38
CA THR A 66 2.38 -1.50 11.84
C THR A 66 3.28 -2.64 12.30
N ALA A 67 3.49 -3.67 11.47
CA ALA A 67 4.20 -4.87 11.89
C ALA A 67 5.66 -4.63 12.30
N GLY A 68 6.34 -3.68 11.65
CA GLY A 68 7.74 -3.32 11.90
C GLY A 68 7.93 -2.18 12.91
N CYS A 69 6.90 -1.41 13.23
CA CYS A 69 6.99 -0.21 14.09
C CYS A 69 7.59 -0.47 15.48
N CYS A 70 7.57 -1.71 15.97
CA CYS A 70 8.15 -2.10 17.25
C CYS A 70 9.53 -2.77 17.14
N SER A 71 10.22 -2.69 15.99
CA SER A 71 11.57 -3.24 15.80
C SER A 71 12.45 -2.35 14.91
N GLY A 72 13.77 -2.53 15.00
CA GLY A 72 14.74 -1.96 14.06
C GLY A 72 14.68 -0.44 13.91
N SER A 73 14.88 0.03 12.68
CA SER A 73 14.88 1.46 12.32
C SER A 73 13.53 2.12 12.55
N ALA A 74 12.43 1.40 12.32
CA ALA A 74 11.08 1.92 12.54
C ALA A 74 10.82 2.22 14.03
N LEU A 75 11.25 1.34 14.94
CA LEU A 75 11.15 1.58 16.39
C LEU A 75 11.98 2.79 16.82
N LEU A 76 13.21 2.92 16.33
CA LEU A 76 14.04 4.08 16.66
C LEU A 76 13.37 5.38 16.21
N ALA A 77 12.84 5.39 14.99
CA ALA A 77 12.10 6.54 14.47
C ALA A 77 10.84 6.83 15.30
N LEU A 78 10.10 5.79 15.72
CA LEU A 78 8.92 5.91 16.59
C LEU A 78 9.28 6.53 17.94
N VAL A 79 10.32 6.01 18.60
CA VAL A 79 10.78 6.50 19.91
C VAL A 79 11.21 7.96 19.82
N LEU A 80 12.00 8.32 18.80
CA LEU A 80 12.41 9.71 18.58
C LEU A 80 11.22 10.62 18.29
N GLN A 81 10.25 10.16 17.49
CA GLN A 81 9.02 10.88 17.20
C GLN A 81 8.22 11.17 18.48
N LEU A 82 8.09 10.18 19.36
CA LEU A 82 7.38 10.33 20.64
C LEU A 82 8.04 11.34 21.58
N PHE A 83 9.37 11.41 21.61
CA PHE A 83 10.09 12.31 22.51
C PHE A 83 10.26 13.73 21.99
N THR A 84 10.29 13.93 20.67
CA THR A 84 10.69 15.22 20.08
C THR A 84 9.71 15.77 19.04
N LEU A 85 8.59 15.10 18.79
CA LEU A 85 7.56 15.39 17.77
C LEU A 85 8.06 15.42 16.31
N ILE A 86 9.31 15.77 16.05
CA ILE A 86 9.91 15.88 14.72
C ILE A 86 11.19 15.03 14.56
N GLY A 87 11.81 14.61 15.67
CA GLY A 87 13.11 13.91 15.61
C GLY A 87 13.02 12.53 14.97
N GLY A 88 11.85 11.88 15.00
CA GLY A 88 11.62 10.66 14.23
C GLY A 88 11.70 10.93 12.73
N GLY A 89 11.04 11.99 12.27
CA GLY A 89 11.10 12.44 10.88
C GLY A 89 12.50 12.86 10.45
N LEU A 90 13.22 13.61 11.30
CA LEU A 90 14.60 14.01 11.03
C LEU A 90 15.55 12.80 10.95
N TYR A 91 15.41 11.84 11.86
CA TYR A 91 16.16 10.57 11.78
C TYR A 91 15.86 9.84 10.48
N ALA A 92 14.59 9.71 10.12
CA ALA A 92 14.16 9.00 8.93
C ALA A 92 14.68 9.66 7.64
N LEU A 93 14.77 10.99 7.60
CA LEU A 93 15.27 11.75 6.46
C LEU A 93 16.80 11.77 6.35
N LEU A 94 17.51 11.86 7.48
CA LEU A 94 18.96 12.10 7.50
C LEU A 94 19.78 10.82 7.70
N CYS A 95 19.26 9.85 8.44
CA CYS A 95 20.03 8.69 8.91
C CYS A 95 19.55 7.37 8.28
N TRP A 96 18.25 7.24 7.98
CA TRP A 96 17.72 6.02 7.40
C TRP A 96 17.83 6.02 5.87
N ARG A 97 18.06 4.83 5.29
CA ARG A 97 18.10 4.63 3.84
C ARG A 97 17.28 3.39 3.45
N PRO A 98 16.54 3.44 2.32
CA PRO A 98 15.79 2.30 1.82
C PRO A 98 16.76 1.27 1.21
N GLU A 99 17.11 0.24 1.98
CA GLU A 99 17.97 -0.84 1.50
C GLU A 99 17.12 -2.05 1.09
N PRO A 100 17.25 -2.58 -0.15
CA PRO A 100 16.48 -3.76 -0.56
C PRO A 100 16.75 -5.01 0.29
N GLY A 101 17.93 -5.12 0.90
CA GLY A 101 18.31 -6.23 1.77
C GLY A 101 17.57 -6.27 3.11
N GLU A 102 16.99 -5.14 3.54
CA GLU A 102 16.21 -5.04 4.79
C GLU A 102 14.72 -5.37 4.59
N ILE A 103 14.29 -5.65 3.35
CA ILE A 103 12.92 -6.07 3.06
C ILE A 103 12.70 -7.48 3.63
N ARG A 104 11.74 -7.60 4.54
CA ARG A 104 11.31 -8.86 5.14
C ARG A 104 10.10 -9.40 4.38
N GLY A 105 10.14 -10.68 4.03
CA GLY A 105 9.07 -11.34 3.28
C GLY A 105 9.08 -10.97 1.79
N SER A 106 7.93 -11.07 1.13
CA SER A 106 7.84 -10.80 -0.30
C SER A 106 7.78 -9.29 -0.59
N GLY A 107 8.71 -8.81 -1.42
CA GLY A 107 8.67 -7.45 -1.98
C GLY A 107 7.51 -7.20 -2.96
N THR A 108 6.78 -8.26 -3.35
CA THR A 108 5.65 -8.16 -4.28
C THR A 108 4.31 -7.96 -3.58
N GLN A 109 4.24 -8.03 -2.25
CA GLN A 109 2.97 -7.85 -1.52
C GLN A 109 2.97 -6.54 -0.74
N ARG A 110 1.81 -6.14 -0.20
CA ARG A 110 1.66 -5.20 0.91
C ARG A 110 0.43 -5.60 1.72
N THR A 111 0.45 -5.35 3.03
CA THR A 111 -0.68 -5.65 3.90
C THR A 111 -0.99 -4.49 4.83
N VAL A 112 -2.22 -4.48 5.34
CA VAL A 112 -2.61 -3.69 6.51
C VAL A 112 -3.38 -4.64 7.42
N GLN A 113 -2.65 -5.45 8.19
CA GLN A 113 -3.23 -6.50 9.03
C GLN A 113 -4.03 -5.88 10.19
N ASP A 114 -3.43 -4.90 10.85
CA ASP A 114 -4.08 -4.15 11.93
C ASP A 114 -4.52 -2.78 11.42
N LYS A 115 -5.72 -2.71 10.83
CA LYS A 115 -6.29 -1.46 10.30
C LYS A 115 -6.48 -0.40 11.39
N CYS A 116 -6.74 -0.82 12.62
CA CYS A 116 -6.94 0.10 13.75
C CYS A 116 -5.62 0.75 14.15
N MET A 117 -4.58 -0.05 14.37
CA MET A 117 -3.25 0.51 14.61
C MET A 117 -2.76 1.32 13.42
N ALA A 118 -2.96 0.86 12.19
CA ALA A 118 -2.53 1.59 11.01
C ALA A 118 -3.23 2.95 10.92
N GLY A 119 -4.56 2.98 11.06
CA GLY A 119 -5.34 4.21 11.10
C GLY A 119 -4.89 5.17 12.20
N CYS A 120 -4.62 4.67 13.41
CA CYS A 120 -4.18 5.51 14.53
C CYS A 120 -2.74 6.02 14.40
N PHE A 121 -1.80 5.21 13.91
CA PHE A 121 -0.37 5.56 13.89
C PHE A 121 0.07 6.21 12.58
N ALA A 122 -0.49 5.80 11.44
CA ALA A 122 -0.20 6.41 10.15
C ALA A 122 -1.22 7.49 9.77
N GLY A 123 -2.46 7.42 10.28
CA GLY A 123 -3.58 8.21 9.79
C GLY A 123 -4.41 7.43 8.77
N GLY A 124 -5.68 7.81 8.61
CA GLY A 124 -6.60 7.10 7.71
C GLY A 124 -6.15 7.22 6.26
N VAL A 125 -5.87 8.45 5.82
CA VAL A 125 -5.44 8.75 4.44
C VAL A 125 -4.16 7.99 4.08
N GLN A 126 -3.15 8.04 4.96
CA GLN A 126 -1.84 7.43 4.75
C GLN A 126 -1.93 5.91 4.75
N THR A 127 -2.79 5.32 5.59
CA THR A 127 -2.99 3.86 5.63
C THR A 127 -3.54 3.34 4.31
N VAL A 128 -4.56 4.00 3.76
CA VAL A 128 -5.14 3.61 2.47
C VAL A 128 -4.14 3.86 1.35
N ALA A 129 -3.52 5.03 1.32
CA ALA A 129 -2.52 5.37 0.31
C ALA A 129 -1.30 4.43 0.33
N PHE A 130 -0.85 3.99 1.51
CA PHE A 130 0.18 2.96 1.65
C PHE A 130 -0.24 1.67 0.94
N TRP A 131 -1.46 1.22 1.19
CA TRP A 131 -1.94 -0.02 0.61
C TRP A 131 -2.07 0.07 -0.92
N GLU A 132 -2.63 1.17 -1.42
CA GLU A 132 -2.85 1.40 -2.85
C GLU A 132 -1.54 1.64 -3.61
N SER A 133 -0.58 2.38 -3.04
CA SER A 133 0.59 2.88 -3.79
C SER A 133 1.96 2.50 -3.25
N GLY A 134 2.03 2.10 -1.98
CA GLY A 134 3.24 1.65 -1.31
C GLY A 134 4.00 2.73 -0.54
N ASP A 135 3.66 4.01 -0.71
CA ASP A 135 4.47 5.14 -0.23
C ASP A 135 3.62 6.23 0.48
N MET A 136 2.36 5.97 0.83
CA MET A 136 1.49 6.88 1.63
C MET A 136 1.20 8.28 1.03
N THR A 137 2.05 8.84 0.17
CA THR A 137 1.91 10.18 -0.42
C THR A 137 2.10 10.22 -1.93
N CYS A 138 3.12 9.55 -2.47
CA CYS A 138 3.44 9.58 -3.90
C CYS A 138 3.63 8.18 -4.48
N THR A 139 3.48 8.02 -5.79
CA THR A 139 3.98 6.85 -6.51
C THR A 139 5.47 7.03 -6.81
N PRO A 140 6.21 5.97 -7.17
CA PRO A 140 7.60 6.11 -7.61
C PRO A 140 7.75 6.99 -8.86
N ASP A 141 6.68 7.19 -9.63
CA ASP A 141 6.63 8.11 -10.79
C ASP A 141 6.34 9.56 -10.38
N GLY A 142 6.26 9.85 -9.08
CA GLY A 142 6.03 11.20 -8.54
C GLY A 142 4.57 11.65 -8.58
N GLN A 143 3.61 10.74 -8.83
CA GLN A 143 2.19 11.10 -8.81
C GLN A 143 1.63 11.02 -7.39
N CYS A 144 0.87 12.03 -6.96
CA CYS A 144 0.26 12.05 -5.63
C CYS A 144 -0.80 10.95 -5.45
N THR A 145 -0.71 10.18 -4.37
CA THR A 145 -1.54 9.01 -4.11
C THR A 145 -2.65 9.25 -3.10
N TRP A 146 -2.50 10.23 -2.19
CA TRP A 146 -3.54 10.65 -1.25
C TRP A 146 -4.83 11.21 -1.88
N CYS A 147 -4.83 11.42 -3.21
CA CYS A 147 -5.94 11.99 -3.97
C CYS A 147 -6.49 11.03 -5.04
N GLU A 148 -6.29 9.72 -4.87
CA GLU A 148 -6.79 8.72 -5.82
C GLU A 148 -7.50 7.58 -5.07
N GLY A 149 -8.27 6.77 -5.80
CA GLY A 149 -8.92 5.57 -5.25
C GLY A 149 -9.71 5.81 -3.97
N ASP A 150 -9.54 4.89 -3.02
CA ASP A 150 -10.11 4.97 -1.68
C ASP A 150 -9.38 5.99 -0.80
N ALA A 151 -8.11 6.32 -1.12
CA ALA A 151 -7.36 7.32 -0.37
C ALA A 151 -8.00 8.71 -0.48
N MET A 152 -8.61 9.03 -1.62
CA MET A 152 -9.43 10.25 -1.77
C MET A 152 -10.63 10.25 -0.83
N MET A 153 -11.31 9.11 -0.67
CA MET A 153 -12.43 9.02 0.28
C MET A 153 -11.96 9.24 1.72
N ALA A 154 -10.83 8.62 2.11
CA ALA A 154 -10.21 8.87 3.41
C ALA A 154 -9.83 10.35 3.57
N CYS A 155 -9.30 10.99 2.52
CA CYS A 155 -8.95 12.41 2.51
C CYS A 155 -10.19 13.30 2.75
N VAL A 156 -11.30 13.00 2.06
CA VAL A 156 -12.59 13.68 2.29
C VAL A 156 -13.07 13.47 3.73
N MET A 157 -13.00 12.25 4.26
CA MET A 157 -13.37 11.94 5.64
C MET A 157 -12.45 12.60 6.68
N HIS A 158 -11.24 12.99 6.28
CA HIS A 158 -10.32 13.75 7.13
C HIS A 158 -10.69 15.25 7.14
N PHE A 159 -10.85 15.87 5.97
CA PHE A 159 -10.98 17.33 5.84
C PHE A 159 -12.42 17.84 5.89
N ALA A 160 -13.41 17.11 5.38
CA ALA A 160 -14.80 17.59 5.34
C ALA A 160 -15.40 17.83 6.74
N PRO A 161 -15.16 16.97 7.76
CA PRO A 161 -15.63 17.23 9.12
C PRO A 161 -15.08 18.53 9.72
N LEU A 162 -13.87 18.94 9.34
CA LEU A 162 -13.23 20.15 9.85
C LEU A 162 -14.01 21.42 9.44
N VAL A 163 -14.68 21.41 8.29
CA VAL A 163 -15.50 22.54 7.81
C VAL A 163 -16.67 22.84 8.76
N VAL A 164 -17.17 21.80 9.45
CA VAL A 164 -18.28 21.91 10.42
C VAL A 164 -17.79 21.77 11.87
N SER A 165 -16.48 21.94 12.12
CA SER A 165 -15.85 21.78 13.45
C SER A 165 -16.06 20.40 14.10
N ALA A 166 -16.24 19.36 13.28
CA ALA A 166 -16.28 17.98 13.73
C ALA A 166 -14.88 17.33 13.67
N PRO A 167 -14.59 16.32 14.51
CA PRO A 167 -13.31 15.62 14.45
C PRO A 167 -13.13 14.84 13.14
N PRO A 168 -11.88 14.62 12.67
CA PRO A 168 -11.61 13.78 11.51
C PRO A 168 -12.21 12.37 11.66
N LEU A 169 -12.79 11.86 10.58
CA LEU A 169 -13.47 10.55 10.54
C LEU A 169 -12.72 9.52 9.70
N ASP A 170 -11.57 9.87 9.15
CA ASP A 170 -10.74 9.01 8.29
C ASP A 170 -10.25 7.75 9.01
N CYS A 171 -9.89 7.87 10.29
CA CYS A 171 -9.52 6.71 11.11
C CYS A 171 -10.69 5.74 11.26
N CYS A 172 -11.90 6.25 11.57
CA CYS A 172 -13.12 5.44 11.66
C CYS A 172 -13.47 4.79 10.32
N TYR A 173 -13.29 5.53 9.22
CA TYR A 173 -13.46 4.99 7.87
C TYR A 173 -12.52 3.81 7.63
N VAL A 174 -11.22 3.95 7.91
CA VAL A 174 -10.25 2.85 7.73
C VAL A 174 -10.56 1.63 8.61
N MET A 175 -10.96 1.86 9.85
CA MET A 175 -11.25 0.79 10.82
C MET A 175 -12.52 0.01 10.47
N CYS A 176 -13.60 0.73 10.15
CA CYS A 176 -14.94 0.15 10.12
C CYS A 176 -15.50 -0.04 8.71
N CYS A 177 -15.09 0.80 7.75
CA CYS A 177 -15.78 0.92 6.46
C CYS A 177 -14.91 0.53 5.29
N TRP A 178 -13.61 0.82 5.35
CA TRP A 178 -12.70 0.62 4.23
C TRP A 178 -12.44 -0.87 4.00
N GLN A 179 -12.75 -1.33 2.79
CA GLN A 179 -12.42 -2.66 2.31
C GLN A 179 -11.43 -2.52 1.15
N PRO A 180 -10.22 -3.09 1.27
CA PRO A 180 -9.18 -2.92 0.26
C PRO A 180 -9.58 -3.54 -1.08
N GLU A 181 -9.78 -2.71 -2.10
CA GLU A 181 -10.16 -3.16 -3.44
C GLU A 181 -8.93 -3.44 -4.30
N LYS A 182 -8.73 -4.71 -4.70
CA LYS A 182 -7.56 -5.16 -5.49
C LYS A 182 -7.29 -4.31 -6.74
N LEU A 183 -8.34 -3.69 -7.31
CA LEU A 183 -8.25 -2.79 -8.47
C LEU A 183 -7.47 -1.50 -8.19
N ASN A 184 -7.44 -1.03 -6.94
CA ASN A 184 -6.68 0.16 -6.54
C ASN A 184 -5.23 -0.16 -6.15
N PHE A 185 -4.85 -1.44 -6.13
CA PHE A 185 -3.50 -1.87 -5.75
C PHE A 185 -2.51 -1.67 -6.90
N LYS A 186 -1.63 -0.68 -6.76
CA LYS A 186 -0.62 -0.31 -7.76
C LYS A 186 0.68 -1.06 -7.56
N ARG A 187 1.21 -1.57 -8.68
CA ARG A 187 2.51 -2.25 -8.79
C ARG A 187 3.29 -1.63 -9.94
N SER A 188 4.61 -1.67 -9.88
CA SER A 188 5.45 -1.24 -10.98
C SER A 188 6.75 -2.06 -11.04
N THR A 189 7.42 -2.04 -12.18
CA THR A 189 8.77 -2.60 -12.32
C THR A 189 9.84 -1.78 -11.60
N ARG A 190 9.53 -0.52 -11.23
CA ARG A 190 10.41 0.36 -10.44
C ARG A 190 10.28 0.12 -8.93
N ASN A 191 9.21 -0.54 -8.50
CA ASN A 191 9.04 -0.95 -7.11
C ASN A 191 10.02 -2.09 -6.80
N HIS A 192 10.55 -2.13 -5.58
CA HIS A 192 11.34 -3.26 -5.11
C HIS A 192 10.51 -4.55 -5.13
N GLY A 193 11.17 -5.65 -5.50
CA GLY A 193 10.52 -6.91 -5.88
C GLY A 193 10.06 -6.97 -7.34
N GLY A 194 10.17 -5.87 -8.09
CA GLY A 194 9.91 -5.81 -9.53
C GLY A 194 11.16 -5.94 -10.40
N GLY A 195 10.96 -6.09 -11.70
CA GLY A 195 12.01 -6.06 -12.72
C GLY A 195 12.79 -7.37 -12.91
N GLN A 196 12.67 -8.32 -11.98
CA GLN A 196 13.29 -9.64 -12.10
C GLN A 196 12.43 -10.58 -12.97
N PRO A 197 13.05 -11.44 -13.80
CA PRO A 197 12.33 -12.48 -14.52
C PRO A 197 11.77 -13.52 -13.53
N LEU A 198 10.49 -13.87 -13.69
CA LEU A 198 9.84 -14.90 -12.86
C LEU A 198 10.13 -16.28 -13.44
N VAL A 199 10.69 -17.18 -12.62
CA VAL A 199 10.95 -18.58 -12.99
C VAL A 199 10.08 -19.51 -12.13
N GLY A 200 9.21 -20.29 -12.76
CA GLY A 200 8.60 -21.48 -12.14
C GLY A 200 7.34 -21.29 -11.28
N ALA A 201 6.81 -20.08 -11.10
CA ALA A 201 5.54 -19.85 -10.40
C ALA A 201 4.37 -19.66 -11.38
N PRO A 202 3.14 -20.13 -11.06
CA PRO A 202 1.95 -19.75 -11.80
C PRO A 202 1.67 -18.26 -11.54
N VAL A 203 1.75 -17.44 -12.58
CA VAL A 203 1.54 -15.99 -12.46
C VAL A 203 0.42 -15.57 -13.38
N GLN A 204 -0.40 -14.63 -12.89
CA GLN A 204 -1.38 -13.97 -13.72
C GLN A 204 -0.64 -12.97 -14.61
N VAL A 205 -0.73 -13.15 -15.92
CA VAL A 205 -0.30 -12.12 -16.87
C VAL A 205 -1.17 -10.91 -16.56
N ALA A 206 -0.55 -9.77 -16.25
CA ALA A 206 -1.33 -8.55 -16.16
C ALA A 206 -1.82 -8.27 -17.58
N ASP A 207 -3.11 -8.52 -17.84
CA ASP A 207 -3.76 -7.87 -18.97
C ASP A 207 -3.45 -6.39 -18.84
N GLU A 208 -3.03 -5.77 -19.93
CA GLU A 208 -2.71 -4.35 -20.01
C GLU A 208 -3.94 -3.55 -19.52
N PHE A 209 -4.00 -3.27 -18.21
CA PHE A 209 -4.98 -2.36 -17.62
C PHE A 209 -4.51 -0.93 -17.91
N VAL A 210 -4.27 -0.64 -19.19
CA VAL A 210 -4.24 0.72 -19.72
C VAL A 210 -5.67 1.23 -19.62
N ALA A 211 -5.95 1.97 -18.54
CA ALA A 211 -7.04 2.94 -18.41
C ALA A 211 -8.25 2.74 -19.36
N LEU A 212 -8.95 1.61 -19.27
CA LEU A 212 -10.17 1.37 -20.05
C LEU A 212 -11.27 2.39 -19.69
N ARG A 213 -11.14 3.13 -18.58
CA ARG A 213 -11.97 4.31 -18.28
C ARG A 213 -11.75 5.50 -19.22
N ARG A 214 -10.57 5.67 -19.84
CA ARG A 214 -10.33 6.75 -20.83
C ARG A 214 -10.83 6.37 -22.23
N VAL A 215 -10.76 5.10 -22.60
CA VAL A 215 -11.27 4.64 -23.91
C VAL A 215 -12.81 4.51 -23.87
N LEU A 216 -13.41 3.95 -22.82
CA LEU A 216 -14.87 3.78 -22.75
C LEU A 216 -15.67 5.10 -22.61
N ARG A 217 -15.06 6.19 -22.12
CA ARG A 217 -15.69 7.53 -22.19
C ARG A 217 -15.49 8.23 -23.52
N ALA A 218 -14.44 7.89 -24.27
CA ALA A 218 -14.24 8.41 -25.62
C ALA A 218 -15.11 7.69 -26.65
N SER A 219 -15.57 6.47 -26.34
CA SER A 219 -16.38 5.63 -27.24
C SER A 219 -17.85 5.50 -26.83
N SER A 220 -18.38 6.32 -25.92
CA SER A 220 -19.84 6.36 -25.66
C SER A 220 -20.59 7.16 -26.75
N GLY A 221 -20.33 6.81 -28.00
CA GLY A 221 -21.27 6.93 -29.08
C GLY A 221 -21.84 5.53 -29.33
N GLN A 222 -23.01 5.27 -28.74
CA GLN A 222 -24.05 4.41 -29.34
C GLN A 222 -23.65 2.95 -29.62
N LEU A 223 -23.90 2.03 -28.67
CA LEU A 223 -24.14 0.63 -28.99
C LEU A 223 -25.23 0.02 -28.08
N ASP A 224 -26.17 -0.64 -28.74
CA ASP A 224 -27.40 -1.22 -28.24
C ASP A 224 -27.18 -2.36 -27.23
N ASN A 225 -28.13 -2.44 -26.29
CA ASN A 225 -28.31 -3.52 -25.34
C ASN A 225 -28.49 -4.89 -26.04
N LYS A 226 -27.46 -5.72 -26.01
CA LYS A 226 -27.61 -7.18 -25.85
C LYS A 226 -26.53 -7.71 -24.93
N CYS A 227 -26.95 -8.04 -23.71
CA CYS A 227 -26.15 -8.75 -22.73
C CYS A 227 -26.21 -10.25 -23.06
N GLU A 228 -25.17 -10.79 -23.69
CA GLU A 228 -24.88 -12.23 -23.63
C GLU A 228 -23.61 -12.40 -22.79
N GLU A 229 -23.73 -13.09 -21.65
CA GLU A 229 -22.61 -13.54 -20.84
C GLU A 229 -21.84 -14.64 -21.59
N GLY A 230 -20.92 -14.24 -22.45
CA GLY A 230 -19.90 -15.11 -23.02
C GLY A 230 -18.63 -15.07 -22.18
N VAL A 231 -18.35 -16.14 -21.42
CA VAL A 231 -17.03 -16.36 -20.82
C VAL A 231 -16.04 -16.65 -21.94
N VAL A 232 -15.30 -15.64 -22.39
CA VAL A 232 -14.20 -15.83 -23.34
C VAL A 232 -12.97 -16.30 -22.57
N GLN A 233 -12.76 -17.62 -22.51
CA GLN A 233 -11.45 -18.16 -22.17
C GLN A 233 -10.50 -17.91 -23.33
N ALA A 234 -9.65 -16.90 -23.22
CA ALA A 234 -8.53 -16.71 -24.14
C ALA A 234 -7.46 -17.78 -23.87
N ARG A 235 -7.47 -18.85 -24.68
CA ARG A 235 -6.38 -19.82 -24.73
C ARG A 235 -5.22 -19.19 -25.52
N VAL A 236 -4.18 -18.73 -24.82
CA VAL A 236 -2.93 -18.30 -25.46
C VAL A 236 -2.25 -19.53 -26.04
N VAL A 237 -2.36 -19.73 -27.35
CA VAL A 237 -1.58 -20.72 -28.11
C VAL A 237 -0.22 -20.08 -28.40
N GLY A 238 0.78 -20.40 -27.58
CA GLY A 238 2.17 -20.05 -27.87
C GLY A 238 2.66 -20.88 -29.06
N THR A 239 2.90 -20.23 -30.20
CA THR A 239 3.68 -20.81 -31.29
C THR A 239 5.14 -20.81 -30.89
N VAL A 240 5.67 -21.98 -30.54
CA VAL A 240 7.11 -22.22 -30.44
C VAL A 240 7.67 -22.15 -31.86
N GLY A 241 8.31 -21.02 -32.19
CA GLY A 241 9.12 -20.90 -33.39
C GLY A 241 10.38 -21.74 -33.21
N THR A 242 10.48 -22.85 -33.95
CA THR A 242 11.74 -23.55 -34.16
C THR A 242 12.57 -22.72 -35.13
N ASN A 243 13.57 -22.00 -34.64
CA ASN A 243 14.66 -21.53 -35.47
C ASN A 243 15.49 -22.74 -35.88
N GLY A 244 15.52 -23.01 -37.18
CA GLY A 244 16.51 -23.89 -37.79
C GLY A 244 17.80 -23.12 -37.99
N GLU A 245 18.91 -23.72 -37.54
CA GLU A 245 20.17 -23.86 -38.28
C GLU A 245 20.67 -25.29 -38.06
#